data_AF-A0AA38SZG1-F1
#
_entry.id   AF-A0AA38SZG1-F1
#
_cell.length_a   1.000
_cell.length_b   1.000
_cell.length_c   1.000
_cell.angle_alpha   90.00
_cell.angle_beta   90.00
_cell.angle_gamma   90.00
#
_symmetry.space_group_name_H-M   'P 1'
#
loop_
_entity.id
_entity.type
_entity.pdbx_description
1 polymer ?
#
loop_
_entity_poly.entity_id
_entity_poly.type
_entity_poly.pdbx_seq_one_letter_code
_entity_poly.pdbx_strand_id
1 'polypeptide(L)'
;MRVANSVGFRCYNRGGEVTQNFQSWINFDSTGPFTFSRKNKFTVIGCDDFANISSSDFSSGCWGTCREANEVPDGYCSGIGCCQTSIPNGLTDYTVDLYSFNDHTRVHSFNPCGLAFLGEEHSLKFLGAVDLYNVTEFYERTLSSVPIVLDWVIGGSRNCAKATECKDNSYCKDAEIGGYHCICNEGYEGNPYLDHGCQDIDECKNSSLCYGNCINTEGSYDCTCLPGYAGDAKNADGCRFVAKEPKFPALILALGNSSRTYTHIDIHIRI
;
A
#
# COMPACT_ATOMS: atom_id res chain seq x y z
N MET A 1 5.83 2.62 2.31
CA MET A 1 6.33 2.53 3.71
C MET A 1 5.85 3.75 4.49
N ARG A 2 5.63 3.64 5.80
CA ARG A 2 5.32 4.80 6.66
C ARG A 2 6.44 4.99 7.68
N VAL A 3 6.93 6.21 7.82
CA VAL A 3 8.01 6.56 8.75
C VAL A 3 7.59 7.72 9.65
N ALA A 4 8.34 7.92 10.74
CA ALA A 4 8.12 9.03 11.65
C ALA A 4 8.27 10.38 10.91
N ASN A 5 7.44 11.33 11.31
CA ASN A 5 7.41 12.67 10.75
C ASN A 5 8.38 13.59 11.50
N SER A 6 8.87 14.61 10.80
CA SER A 6 9.63 15.72 11.37
C SER A 6 8.78 16.98 11.26
N VAL A 7 8.33 17.53 12.39
CA VAL A 7 7.43 18.68 12.43
C VAL A 7 8.21 19.95 12.77
N GLY A 8 8.27 20.89 11.83
CA GLY A 8 8.88 22.20 12.02
C GLY A 8 7.94 23.14 12.78
N PHE A 9 8.49 24.06 13.56
CA PHE A 9 7.72 25.06 14.27
C PHE A 9 8.49 26.37 14.43
N ARG A 10 7.75 27.47 14.57
CA ARG A 10 8.29 28.80 14.88
C ARG A 10 7.34 29.51 15.83
N CYS A 11 7.84 29.81 17.01
CA CYS A 11 7.09 30.42 18.10
C CYS A 11 7.52 31.87 18.30
N TYR A 12 6.56 32.71 18.67
CA TYR A 12 6.75 34.14 18.82
C TYR A 12 6.41 34.58 20.24
N ASN A 13 6.95 35.72 20.68
CA ASN A 13 6.45 36.43 21.86
C ASN A 13 5.36 37.44 21.46
N ARG A 14 4.75 38.10 22.45
CA ARG A 14 3.70 39.12 22.20
C ARG A 14 4.18 40.30 21.35
N GLY A 15 5.49 40.59 21.33
CA GLY A 15 6.11 41.63 20.53
C GLY A 15 6.45 41.20 19.10
N GLY A 16 6.22 39.93 18.75
CA GLY A 16 6.51 39.38 17.43
C GLY A 16 7.92 38.82 17.26
N GLU A 17 8.74 38.83 18.31
CA GLU A 17 10.09 38.28 18.24
C GLU A 17 10.04 36.76 18.34
N VAL A 18 10.88 36.09 17.54
CA VAL A 18 10.99 34.64 17.56
C VAL A 18 11.63 34.19 18.88
N THR A 19 10.93 33.32 19.61
CA THR A 19 11.43 32.75 20.86
C THR A 19 11.99 31.35 20.68
N GLN A 20 11.39 30.57 19.78
CA GLN A 20 11.82 29.21 19.46
C GLN A 20 11.60 28.95 17.97
N ASN A 21 12.48 28.16 17.39
CA ASN A 21 12.40 27.80 15.98
C ASN A 21 13.05 26.44 15.76
N PHE A 22 12.36 25.57 15.03
CA PHE A 22 12.89 24.29 14.58
C PHE A 22 12.56 24.10 13.11
N GLN A 23 13.60 23.89 12.32
CA GLN A 23 13.52 23.67 10.89
C GLN A 23 13.41 22.16 10.62
N SER A 24 12.31 21.74 9.98
CA SER A 24 12.14 20.34 9.59
C SER A 24 12.83 20.09 8.26
N TRP A 25 13.56 18.98 8.19
CA TRP A 25 14.21 18.50 6.98
C TRP A 25 14.34 16.99 7.05
N ILE A 26 14.32 16.34 5.88
CA ILE A 26 14.63 14.93 5.71
C ILE A 26 15.34 14.77 4.37
N ASN A 27 16.42 13.99 4.33
CA ASN A 27 17.13 13.64 3.10
C ASN A 27 17.26 12.12 3.01
N PHE A 28 16.72 11.54 1.94
CA PHE A 28 16.84 10.11 1.66
C PHE A 28 17.81 9.77 0.52
N ASP A 29 18.50 10.75 -0.08
CA ASP A 29 19.39 10.56 -1.23
C ASP A 29 20.45 9.47 -1.00
N SER A 30 20.96 9.37 0.24
CA SER A 30 21.97 8.39 0.63
C SER A 30 21.41 7.12 1.27
N THR A 31 20.09 7.03 1.49
CA THR A 31 19.47 5.97 2.31
C THR A 31 18.84 4.84 1.51
N GLY A 32 18.83 4.96 0.18
CA GLY A 32 18.30 3.95 -0.72
C GLY A 32 17.19 4.47 -1.63
N PRO A 33 16.41 3.58 -2.25
CA PRO A 33 15.46 3.91 -3.30
C PRO A 33 14.13 4.41 -2.70
N PHE A 34 14.16 5.49 -1.93
CA PHE A 34 12.97 6.07 -1.32
C PHE A 34 12.66 7.43 -1.89
N THR A 35 11.39 7.65 -2.20
CA THR A 35 10.85 8.95 -2.61
C THR A 35 9.61 9.25 -1.77
N PHE A 36 9.31 10.53 -1.56
CA PHE A 36 8.09 10.92 -0.87
C PHE A 36 6.87 10.63 -1.74
N SER A 37 5.91 9.88 -1.19
CA SER A 37 4.68 9.55 -1.90
C SER A 37 3.77 10.77 -2.09
N ARG A 38 2.99 10.80 -3.17
CA ARG A 38 1.92 11.81 -3.39
C ARG A 38 0.80 11.77 -2.36
N LYS A 39 0.74 10.73 -1.52
CA LYS A 39 -0.16 10.66 -0.37
C LYS A 39 0.20 11.69 0.71
N ASN A 40 1.41 12.21 0.68
CA ASN A 40 1.81 13.28 1.58
C ASN A 40 1.36 14.64 1.05
N LYS A 41 1.02 15.53 1.98
CA LYS A 41 0.81 16.95 1.73
C LYS A 41 1.77 17.75 2.58
N PHE A 42 2.36 18.78 1.98
CA PHE A 42 3.05 19.80 2.75
C PHE A 42 1.98 20.66 3.42
N THR A 43 2.01 20.70 4.75
CA THR A 43 1.00 21.31 5.59
C THR A 43 1.61 22.45 6.39
N VAL A 44 0.90 23.57 6.47
CA VAL A 44 1.20 24.71 7.34
C VAL A 44 0.00 24.92 8.25
N ILE A 45 0.26 25.04 9.55
CA ILE A 45 -0.75 25.27 10.60
C ILE A 45 -0.41 26.59 11.27
N GLY A 46 -1.38 27.49 11.32
CA GLY A 46 -1.21 28.82 11.89
C GLY A 46 -1.98 29.90 11.15
N CYS A 47 -2.08 31.05 11.80
CA CYS A 47 -2.51 32.32 11.24
C CYS A 47 -1.31 33.23 11.11
N ASP A 48 -1.21 33.99 10.02
CA ASP A 48 -0.05 34.83 9.72
C ASP A 48 1.26 34.02 9.53
N ASP A 49 1.14 32.72 9.25
CA ASP A 49 2.27 31.81 9.08
C ASP A 49 2.35 31.32 7.64
N PHE A 50 3.51 31.54 7.02
CA PHE A 50 3.83 31.04 5.69
C PHE A 50 5.06 30.16 5.77
N ALA A 51 5.01 29.00 5.10
CA ALA A 51 6.15 28.12 5.01
C ALA A 51 6.46 27.75 3.57
N ASN A 52 7.75 27.53 3.30
CA ASN A 52 8.25 26.98 2.05
C ASN A 52 8.85 25.61 2.30
N ILE A 53 8.49 24.63 1.47
CA ILE A 53 9.19 23.36 1.34
C ILE A 53 10.08 23.45 0.10
N SER A 54 11.35 23.08 0.22
CA SER A 54 12.30 23.16 -0.89
C SER A 54 13.29 22.01 -0.90
N SER A 55 13.79 21.72 -2.10
CA SER A 55 14.92 20.85 -2.43
C SER A 55 15.72 21.56 -3.53
N SER A 56 16.79 20.95 -4.03
CA SER A 56 17.67 21.47 -5.09
C SER A 56 16.92 22.07 -6.30
N ASP A 57 15.93 21.35 -6.84
CA ASP A 57 15.19 21.74 -8.06
C ASP A 57 13.69 21.97 -7.83
N PHE A 58 13.26 22.05 -6.57
CA PHE A 58 11.85 22.19 -6.21
C PHE A 58 11.66 23.19 -5.08
N SER A 59 10.61 24.00 -5.19
CA SER A 59 10.13 24.84 -4.11
C SER A 59 8.61 24.97 -4.21
N SER A 60 7.92 24.89 -3.08
CA SER A 60 6.49 25.17 -2.98
C SER A 60 6.19 25.77 -1.61
N GLY A 61 5.18 26.64 -1.54
CA GLY A 61 4.78 27.25 -0.29
C GLY A 61 3.31 27.02 0.06
N CYS A 62 2.98 27.23 1.32
CA CYS A 62 1.59 27.31 1.80
C CYS A 62 1.48 28.43 2.82
N TRP A 63 0.33 29.10 2.86
CA TRP A 63 0.06 30.20 3.78
C TRP A 63 -1.21 29.92 4.59
N GLY A 64 -1.07 29.86 5.91
CA GLY A 64 -2.18 29.93 6.85
C GLY A 64 -2.53 31.39 7.20
N THR A 65 -3.73 31.82 6.83
CA THR A 65 -4.22 33.20 7.01
C THR A 65 -5.41 33.24 7.94
N CYS A 66 -5.41 34.14 8.91
CA CYS A 66 -6.59 34.47 9.73
C CYS A 66 -6.27 35.72 10.55
N ARG A 67 -7.32 36.40 11.03
CA ARG A 67 -7.21 37.56 11.92
C ARG A 67 -7.76 37.24 13.30
N GLU A 68 -8.80 36.44 13.35
CA GLU A 68 -9.49 36.05 14.58
C GLU A 68 -9.62 34.53 14.66
N ALA A 69 -9.67 34.00 15.89
CA ALA A 69 -9.81 32.56 16.12
C ALA A 69 -11.13 31.98 15.58
N ASN A 70 -12.22 32.76 15.62
CA ASN A 70 -13.55 32.33 15.15
C ASN A 70 -13.63 32.12 13.63
N GLU A 71 -12.67 32.64 12.86
CA GLU A 71 -12.58 32.45 11.42
C GLU A 71 -12.05 31.06 11.06
N VAL A 72 -11.37 30.39 11.99
CA VAL A 72 -10.65 29.14 11.73
C VAL A 72 -11.62 27.95 11.78
N PRO A 73 -11.91 27.31 10.63
CA PRO A 73 -12.87 26.21 10.55
C PRO A 73 -12.28 24.89 11.05
N ASP A 74 -13.14 24.07 11.67
CA ASP A 74 -12.79 22.71 12.07
C ASP A 74 -12.70 21.78 10.85
N GLY A 75 -11.66 20.94 10.80
CA GLY A 75 -11.50 19.90 9.77
C GLY A 75 -11.22 20.41 8.35
N TYR A 76 -11.01 21.71 8.16
CA TYR A 76 -10.82 22.32 6.86
C TYR A 76 -9.41 22.93 6.72
N CYS A 77 -8.71 22.56 5.65
CA CYS A 77 -7.31 22.95 5.43
C CYS A 77 -7.09 23.48 4.01
N SER A 78 -7.47 24.74 3.78
CA SER A 78 -7.33 25.38 2.45
C SER A 78 -7.01 26.88 2.53
N GLY A 79 -6.21 27.26 3.51
CA GLY A 79 -5.62 28.61 3.64
C GLY A 79 -6.07 29.41 4.86
N ILE A 80 -7.05 28.93 5.63
CA ILE A 80 -7.50 29.59 6.87
C ILE A 80 -7.10 28.75 8.08
N GLY A 81 -6.12 29.20 8.85
CA GLY A 81 -5.53 28.47 9.99
C GLY A 81 -4.79 27.16 9.65
N CYS A 82 -5.07 26.58 8.49
CA CYS A 82 -4.43 25.39 7.94
C CYS A 82 -4.36 25.50 6.42
N CYS A 83 -3.20 25.20 5.84
CA CYS A 83 -2.97 25.19 4.40
C CYS A 83 -2.24 23.91 4.00
N GLN A 84 -2.69 23.28 2.92
CA GLN A 84 -2.04 22.11 2.32
C GLN A 84 -1.70 22.33 0.85
N THR A 85 -0.52 21.87 0.44
CA THR A 85 -0.10 21.81 -0.96
C THR A 85 0.52 20.46 -1.29
N SER A 86 0.45 20.09 -2.57
CA SER A 86 1.04 18.85 -3.08
C SER A 86 2.55 19.00 -3.25
N ILE A 87 3.26 17.89 -3.18
CA ILE A 87 4.68 17.79 -3.56
C ILE A 87 4.83 17.15 -4.96
N PRO A 88 5.94 17.42 -5.68
CA PRO A 88 6.21 16.81 -6.96
C PRO A 88 6.55 15.33 -6.81
N ASN A 89 6.49 14.63 -7.94
CA ASN A 89 6.94 13.26 -8.04
C ASN A 89 8.46 13.18 -7.90
N GLY A 90 8.95 12.08 -7.30
CA GLY A 90 10.37 11.78 -7.24
C GLY A 90 11.15 12.63 -6.24
N LEU A 91 10.49 13.42 -5.39
CA LEU A 91 11.14 14.16 -4.31
C LEU A 91 11.80 13.17 -3.34
N THR A 92 13.11 13.31 -3.10
CA THR A 92 13.92 12.42 -2.24
C THR A 92 14.42 13.12 -0.99
N ASP A 93 14.48 14.45 -1.02
CA ASP A 93 14.84 15.29 0.11
C ASP A 93 13.91 16.50 0.20
N TYR A 94 13.84 17.10 1.38
CA TYR A 94 13.25 18.41 1.54
C TYR A 94 13.82 19.12 2.77
N THR A 95 13.68 20.44 2.76
CA THR A 95 13.85 21.34 3.88
C THR A 95 12.65 22.29 3.96
N VAL A 96 12.19 22.58 5.17
CA VAL A 96 11.03 23.45 5.43
C VAL A 96 11.47 24.69 6.18
N ASP A 97 11.20 25.87 5.61
CA ASP A 97 11.40 27.17 6.25
C ASP A 97 10.06 27.82 6.57
N LEU A 98 9.89 28.27 7.82
CA LEU A 98 8.67 28.89 8.32
C LEU A 98 8.90 30.35 8.70
N TYR A 99 7.97 31.22 8.32
CA TYR A 99 8.02 32.67 8.52
C TYR A 99 6.65 33.21 8.93
N SER A 100 6.65 34.40 9.53
CA SER A 100 5.45 35.19 9.73
C SER A 100 5.44 36.38 8.77
N PHE A 101 4.26 36.77 8.29
CA PHE A 101 4.12 37.88 7.34
C PHE A 101 3.94 39.24 8.03
N ASN A 102 3.27 39.31 9.17
CA ASN A 102 2.95 40.55 9.89
C ASN A 102 3.50 40.56 11.33
N ASP A 103 4.70 40.02 11.52
CA ASP A 103 5.38 39.91 12.82
C ASP A 103 4.55 39.17 13.89
N HIS A 104 3.50 38.43 13.51
CA HIS A 104 2.70 37.56 14.36
C HIS A 104 1.95 38.22 15.53
N THR A 105 2.15 39.52 15.76
CA THR A 105 1.65 40.26 16.94
C THR A 105 0.13 40.23 17.08
N ARG A 106 -0.61 40.27 15.96
CA ARG A 106 -2.08 40.32 15.95
C ARG A 106 -2.73 38.99 16.33
N VAL A 107 -2.08 37.89 16.02
CA VAL A 107 -2.63 36.53 16.16
C VAL A 107 -2.02 35.78 17.35
N HIS A 108 -0.89 36.24 17.88
CA HIS A 108 -0.17 35.64 19.01
C HIS A 108 -1.07 35.24 20.19
N SER A 109 -2.14 36.00 20.47
CA SER A 109 -3.05 35.70 21.59
C SER A 109 -3.77 34.34 21.47
N PHE A 110 -3.91 33.80 20.26
CA PHE A 110 -4.56 32.52 19.99
C PHE A 110 -3.77 31.58 19.07
N ASN A 111 -2.71 32.08 18.44
CA ASN A 111 -1.74 31.31 17.68
C ASN A 111 -0.34 31.74 18.12
N PRO A 112 0.28 31.11 19.13
CA PRO A 112 1.60 31.48 19.61
C PRO A 112 2.75 30.93 18.74
N CYS A 113 2.47 29.88 17.96
CA CYS A 113 3.46 29.22 17.11
C CYS A 113 2.82 28.74 15.81
N GLY A 114 3.49 29.00 14.69
CA GLY A 114 3.22 28.33 13.43
C GLY A 114 3.93 26.99 13.35
N LEU A 115 3.33 26.02 12.67
CA LEU A 115 3.91 24.71 12.39
C LEU A 115 3.94 24.44 10.87
N ALA A 116 4.94 23.69 10.42
CA ALA A 116 4.99 23.21 9.04
C ALA A 116 5.66 21.84 8.94
N PHE A 117 5.07 20.94 8.14
CA PHE A 117 5.54 19.56 8.00
C PHE A 117 5.03 18.91 6.73
N LEU A 118 5.68 17.80 6.34
CA LEU A 118 5.20 16.90 5.31
C LEU A 118 4.55 15.70 6.00
N GLY A 119 3.36 15.26 5.57
CA GLY A 119 2.72 14.10 6.18
C GLY A 119 1.52 13.58 5.41
N GLU A 120 1.08 12.36 5.72
CA GLU A 120 -0.06 11.70 5.07
C GLU A 120 -1.36 12.51 5.28
N GLU A 121 -1.99 12.94 4.19
CA GLU A 121 -3.14 13.85 4.21
C GLU A 121 -4.29 13.33 5.09
N HIS A 122 -4.69 12.08 4.89
CA HIS A 122 -5.83 11.47 5.59
C HIS A 122 -5.57 11.16 7.07
N SER A 123 -4.33 11.26 7.51
CA SER A 123 -3.94 11.00 8.90
C SER A 123 -4.01 12.28 9.76
N LEU A 124 -4.01 13.46 9.13
CA LEU A 124 -4.09 14.75 9.83
C LEU A 124 -5.49 15.00 10.38
N LYS A 125 -5.56 15.41 11.66
CA LYS A 125 -6.78 15.86 12.32
C LYS A 125 -6.59 17.27 12.87
N PHE A 126 -7.09 18.25 12.13
CA PHE A 126 -7.12 19.66 12.51
C PHE A 126 -8.49 20.05 13.07
N LEU A 127 -8.53 20.46 14.33
CA LEU A 127 -9.72 20.81 15.12
C LEU A 127 -9.95 22.33 15.18
N GLY A 128 -9.52 23.04 14.15
CA GLY A 128 -9.70 24.49 14.03
C GLY A 128 -8.89 25.29 15.04
N ALA A 129 -9.48 26.35 15.56
CA ALA A 129 -8.80 27.29 16.47
C ALA A 129 -8.24 26.63 17.75
N VAL A 130 -8.87 25.57 18.24
CA VAL A 130 -8.43 24.85 19.46
C VAL A 130 -7.00 24.36 19.31
N ASP A 131 -6.63 23.87 18.13
CA ASP A 131 -5.28 23.40 17.85
C ASP A 131 -4.25 24.54 17.76
N LEU A 132 -4.69 25.76 17.42
CA LEU A 132 -3.83 26.94 17.44
C LEU A 132 -3.57 27.41 18.89
N TYR A 133 -4.59 27.35 19.76
CA TYR A 133 -4.41 27.63 21.18
C TYR A 133 -3.51 26.61 21.87
N ASN A 134 -3.74 25.31 21.59
CA ASN A 134 -3.08 24.18 22.24
C ASN A 134 -2.01 23.56 21.35
N VAL A 135 -1.13 24.40 20.81
CA VAL A 135 -0.16 23.99 19.78
C VAL A 135 0.75 22.83 20.20
N THR A 136 1.10 22.73 21.49
CA THR A 136 1.90 21.61 22.02
C THR A 136 1.15 20.28 21.93
N GLU A 137 -0.14 20.26 22.26
CA GLU A 137 -0.96 19.05 22.15
C GLU A 137 -1.14 18.65 20.68
N PHE A 138 -1.36 19.64 19.81
CA PHE A 138 -1.42 19.41 18.37
C PHE A 138 -0.10 18.86 17.81
N TYR A 139 1.04 19.39 18.24
CA TYR A 139 2.37 18.93 17.85
C TYR A 139 2.59 17.45 18.22
N GLU A 140 2.35 17.07 19.47
CA GLU A 140 2.51 15.69 19.95
C GLU A 140 1.54 14.71 19.24
N ARG A 141 0.30 15.15 19.01
CA ARG A 141 -0.67 14.37 18.23
C ARG A 141 -0.20 14.19 16.79
N THR A 142 0.38 15.21 16.18
CA THR A 142 0.89 15.14 14.81
C THR A 142 2.08 14.17 14.71
N LEU A 143 3.05 14.26 15.62
CA LEU A 143 4.19 13.34 15.65
C LEU A 143 3.78 11.87 15.83
N SER A 144 2.75 11.61 16.63
CA SER A 144 2.29 10.24 16.93
C SER A 144 1.35 9.65 15.87
N SER A 145 0.59 10.49 15.16
CA SER A 145 -0.51 10.02 14.29
C SER A 145 -0.35 10.34 12.81
N VAL A 146 0.52 11.27 12.42
CA VAL A 146 0.69 11.71 11.03
C VAL A 146 2.05 11.25 10.51
N PRO A 147 2.13 10.05 9.89
CA PRO A 147 3.39 9.55 9.34
C PRO A 147 3.71 10.22 8.01
N ILE A 148 4.98 10.09 7.60
CA ILE A 148 5.39 10.33 6.22
C ILE A 148 5.29 9.02 5.45
N VAL A 149 4.67 9.07 4.26
CA VAL A 149 4.56 7.93 3.35
C VAL A 149 5.69 7.97 2.33
N LEU A 150 6.48 6.91 2.28
CA LEU A 150 7.54 6.74 1.28
C LEU A 150 7.13 5.68 0.27
N ASP A 151 7.37 5.98 -0.99
CA ASP A 151 7.34 5.01 -2.08
C ASP A 151 8.74 4.44 -2.27
N TRP A 152 8.80 3.12 -2.44
CA TRP A 152 10.04 2.39 -2.65
C TRP A 152 10.25 2.24 -4.16
N VAL A 153 11.16 3.03 -4.72
CA VAL A 153 11.37 3.17 -6.17
C VAL A 153 12.84 3.43 -6.47
N ILE A 154 13.43 2.63 -7.38
CA ILE A 154 14.84 2.77 -7.78
C ILE A 154 15.01 3.89 -8.81
N GLY A 155 15.66 4.98 -8.37
CA GLY A 155 16.33 6.00 -9.19
C GLY A 155 15.42 6.95 -9.98
N GLY A 156 15.44 8.24 -9.65
CA GLY A 156 14.64 9.32 -10.26
C GLY A 156 14.85 9.65 -11.74
N SER A 157 15.47 8.76 -12.52
CA SER A 157 15.62 8.88 -13.99
C SER A 157 15.69 7.52 -14.72
N ARG A 158 15.50 6.40 -14.02
CA ARG A 158 15.51 5.06 -14.65
C ARG A 158 14.07 4.57 -14.84
N ASN A 159 13.87 3.77 -15.87
CA ASN A 159 12.62 3.08 -16.13
C ASN A 159 12.97 1.61 -16.42
N CYS A 160 11.97 0.77 -16.62
CA CYS A 160 12.15 -0.64 -16.89
C CYS A 160 12.96 -0.92 -18.15
N ALA A 161 13.01 0.01 -19.11
CA ALA A 161 13.87 -0.13 -20.28
C ALA A 161 15.37 -0.11 -19.95
N LYS A 162 15.75 0.39 -18.77
CA LYS A 162 17.15 0.44 -18.28
C LYS A 162 17.37 -0.33 -16.98
N ALA A 163 16.37 -1.08 -16.52
CA ALA A 163 16.46 -1.86 -15.28
C ALA A 163 17.33 -3.10 -15.50
N THR A 164 18.28 -3.30 -14.60
CA THR A 164 19.20 -4.46 -14.53
C THR A 164 19.16 -5.17 -13.18
N GLU A 165 18.44 -4.57 -12.22
CA GLU A 165 18.48 -4.94 -10.81
C GLU A 165 17.44 -6.03 -10.46
N CYS A 166 16.44 -6.27 -11.32
CA CYS A 166 15.45 -7.34 -11.13
C CYS A 166 16.07 -8.71 -11.40
N LYS A 167 15.84 -9.66 -10.51
CA LYS A 167 16.39 -11.03 -10.57
C LYS A 167 15.37 -12.04 -11.10
N ASP A 168 15.76 -13.31 -11.16
CA ASP A 168 14.93 -14.40 -11.69
C ASP A 168 13.56 -14.47 -11.00
N ASN A 169 12.57 -14.96 -11.75
CA ASN A 169 11.16 -15.05 -11.32
C ASN A 169 10.58 -13.70 -10.86
N SER A 170 11.06 -12.60 -11.44
CA SER A 170 10.53 -11.26 -11.24
C SER A 170 10.46 -10.47 -12.54
N TYR A 171 9.64 -9.43 -12.55
CA TYR A 171 9.53 -8.49 -13.64
C TYR A 171 9.66 -7.06 -13.14
N CYS A 172 10.06 -6.17 -14.04
CA CYS A 172 10.14 -4.75 -13.76
C CYS A 172 8.80 -4.04 -14.01
N LYS A 173 8.43 -3.13 -13.10
CA LYS A 173 7.30 -2.21 -13.24
C LYS A 173 7.73 -0.76 -13.06
N ASP A 174 7.41 0.06 -14.06
CA ASP A 174 7.64 1.51 -13.97
C ASP A 174 6.77 2.13 -12.87
N ALA A 175 7.37 3.06 -12.13
CA ALA A 175 6.67 3.82 -11.11
C ALA A 175 6.08 5.10 -11.71
N GLU A 176 4.83 5.44 -11.34
CA GLU A 176 4.16 6.66 -11.80
C GLU A 176 4.92 7.95 -11.43
N ILE A 177 5.73 7.89 -10.38
CA ILE A 177 6.51 9.00 -9.86
C ILE A 177 7.91 9.11 -10.51
N GLY A 178 8.19 8.31 -11.54
CA GLY A 178 9.52 8.16 -12.13
C GLY A 178 10.36 7.15 -11.35
N GLY A 179 11.21 6.40 -12.04
CA GLY A 179 11.87 5.23 -11.47
C GLY A 179 11.12 3.93 -11.77
N TYR A 180 11.56 2.83 -11.17
CA TYR A 180 10.91 1.53 -11.29
C TYR A 180 11.07 0.70 -10.01
N HIS A 181 10.31 -0.37 -9.92
CA HIS A 181 10.48 -1.42 -8.92
C HIS A 181 10.31 -2.79 -9.57
N CYS A 182 10.84 -3.83 -8.94
CA CYS A 182 10.77 -5.21 -9.37
C CYS A 182 9.70 -5.88 -8.50
N ILE A 183 8.96 -6.79 -9.12
CA ILE A 183 7.86 -7.52 -8.50
C ILE A 183 8.07 -8.99 -8.86
N CYS A 184 7.95 -9.89 -7.87
CA CYS A 184 7.94 -11.31 -8.18
C CYS A 184 6.82 -11.65 -9.16
N ASN A 185 7.05 -12.63 -10.03
CA ASN A 185 6.03 -13.14 -10.94
C ASN A 185 4.85 -13.72 -10.14
N GLU A 186 3.70 -13.86 -10.79
CA GLU A 186 2.56 -14.56 -10.20
C GLU A 186 2.96 -15.98 -9.76
N GLY A 187 2.54 -16.40 -8.57
CA GLY A 187 2.97 -17.66 -7.94
C GLY A 187 4.30 -17.60 -7.20
N TYR A 188 4.97 -16.44 -7.13
CA TYR A 188 6.24 -16.27 -6.39
C TYR A 188 6.15 -15.15 -5.34
N GLU A 189 6.87 -15.30 -4.24
CA GLU A 189 6.99 -14.30 -3.17
C GLU A 189 8.45 -14.11 -2.72
N GLY A 190 8.74 -12.98 -2.06
CA GLY A 190 10.05 -12.70 -1.48
C GLY A 190 10.66 -11.39 -1.98
N ASN A 191 11.99 -11.37 -2.12
CA ASN A 191 12.74 -10.17 -2.49
C ASN A 191 13.28 -10.24 -3.93
N PRO A 192 12.68 -9.53 -4.90
CA PRO A 192 13.05 -9.61 -6.32
C PRO A 192 14.43 -9.02 -6.67
N TYR A 193 15.16 -8.51 -5.68
CA TYR A 193 16.50 -7.92 -5.84
C TYR A 193 17.65 -8.84 -5.44
N LEU A 194 17.33 -9.99 -4.83
CA LEU A 194 18.31 -10.98 -4.42
C LEU A 194 18.30 -12.14 -5.43
N ASP A 195 19.47 -12.73 -5.68
CA ASP A 195 19.55 -13.97 -6.46
C ASP A 195 18.74 -15.06 -5.73
N HIS A 196 17.85 -15.73 -6.45
CA HIS A 196 16.86 -16.67 -5.89
C HIS A 196 15.96 -16.06 -4.79
N GLY A 197 15.76 -14.75 -4.84
CA GLY A 197 14.98 -14.03 -3.83
C GLY A 197 13.47 -14.12 -4.02
N CYS A 198 12.99 -14.30 -5.26
CA CYS A 198 11.60 -14.68 -5.54
C CYS A 198 11.50 -16.21 -5.51
N GLN A 199 10.83 -16.73 -4.50
CA GLN A 199 10.63 -18.14 -4.26
C GLN A 199 9.20 -18.54 -4.55
N ASP A 200 9.03 -19.75 -5.04
CA ASP A 200 7.74 -20.35 -5.32
C ASP A 200 6.84 -20.35 -4.08
N ILE A 201 5.59 -19.92 -4.24
CA ILE A 201 4.59 -19.96 -3.18
C ILE A 201 4.04 -21.38 -3.14
N ASP A 202 4.24 -22.08 -2.03
CA ASP A 202 3.62 -23.39 -1.86
C ASP A 202 2.14 -23.23 -1.49
N GLU A 203 1.27 -23.09 -2.50
CA GLU A 203 -0.15 -22.86 -2.28
C GLU A 203 -0.81 -24.06 -1.59
N CYS A 204 -0.26 -25.26 -1.73
CA CYS A 204 -0.77 -26.48 -1.08
C CYS A 204 -0.66 -26.46 0.45
N LYS A 205 0.11 -25.53 1.04
CA LYS A 205 0.06 -25.27 2.49
C LYS A 205 -1.30 -24.70 2.93
N ASN A 206 -2.08 -24.13 2.01
CA ASN A 206 -3.45 -23.72 2.25
C ASN A 206 -4.41 -24.85 1.84
N SER A 207 -5.01 -25.52 2.83
CA SER A 207 -5.89 -26.68 2.62
C SER A 207 -7.20 -26.40 1.89
N SER A 208 -7.51 -25.13 1.59
CA SER A 208 -8.80 -24.72 1.01
C SER A 208 -8.80 -24.64 -0.52
N LEU A 209 -7.68 -24.90 -1.19
CA LEU A 209 -7.53 -24.64 -2.63
C LEU A 209 -7.91 -25.81 -3.56
N CYS A 210 -7.91 -27.04 -3.04
CA CYS A 210 -8.26 -28.24 -3.80
C CYS A 210 -9.32 -29.05 -3.06
N TYR A 211 -10.23 -29.66 -3.81
CA TYR A 211 -11.21 -30.64 -3.33
C TYR A 211 -10.70 -32.09 -3.52
N GLY A 212 -9.38 -32.26 -3.50
CA GLY A 212 -8.66 -33.51 -3.74
C GLY A 212 -7.21 -33.42 -3.24
N ASN A 213 -6.28 -34.09 -3.93
CA ASN A 213 -4.85 -33.96 -3.63
C ASN A 213 -4.29 -32.71 -4.31
N CYS A 214 -3.64 -31.84 -3.53
CA CYS A 214 -2.89 -30.70 -4.05
C CYS A 214 -1.46 -31.12 -4.38
N ILE A 215 -0.94 -30.64 -5.51
CA ILE A 215 0.44 -30.84 -5.96
C ILE A 215 1.02 -29.46 -6.27
N ASN A 216 2.01 -29.04 -5.47
CA ASN A 216 2.69 -27.79 -5.70
C ASN A 216 3.60 -27.90 -6.94
N THR A 217 3.61 -26.87 -7.78
CA THR A 217 4.42 -26.78 -9.00
C THR A 217 5.09 -25.42 -9.08
N GLU A 218 6.13 -25.26 -9.90
CA GLU A 218 6.80 -23.96 -9.96
C GLU A 218 5.87 -22.86 -10.54
N GLY A 219 5.59 -21.83 -9.74
CA GLY A 219 4.72 -20.70 -10.05
C GLY A 219 3.23 -21.02 -10.03
N SER A 220 2.81 -22.21 -9.55
CA SER A 220 1.40 -22.62 -9.57
C SER A 220 1.15 -23.88 -8.74
N TYR A 221 -0.10 -24.34 -8.74
CA TYR A 221 -0.45 -25.63 -8.17
C TYR A 221 -1.47 -26.37 -9.06
N ASP A 222 -1.39 -27.70 -8.98
CA ASP A 222 -2.37 -28.59 -9.59
C ASP A 222 -3.19 -29.34 -8.54
N CYS A 223 -4.45 -29.61 -8.88
CA CYS A 223 -5.35 -30.37 -8.04
C CYS A 223 -5.74 -31.65 -8.78
N THR A 224 -5.59 -32.78 -8.11
CA THR A 224 -6.02 -34.08 -8.64
C THR A 224 -7.12 -34.68 -7.77
N CYS A 225 -8.09 -35.32 -8.41
CA CYS A 225 -9.14 -36.02 -7.68
C CYS A 225 -8.55 -37.19 -6.87
N LEU A 226 -9.21 -37.53 -5.76
CA LEU A 226 -8.83 -38.69 -4.95
C LEU A 226 -8.92 -39.99 -5.77
N PRO A 227 -8.17 -41.04 -5.42
CA PRO A 227 -8.19 -42.30 -6.15
C PRO A 227 -9.61 -42.85 -6.38
N GLY A 228 -9.92 -43.18 -7.64
CA GLY A 228 -11.26 -43.64 -8.05
C GLY A 228 -12.20 -42.51 -8.50
N TYR A 229 -11.76 -41.26 -8.47
CA TYR A 229 -12.48 -40.11 -8.99
C TYR A 229 -11.69 -39.46 -10.13
N ALA A 230 -12.40 -38.80 -11.06
CA ALA A 230 -11.80 -37.97 -12.11
C ALA A 230 -12.66 -36.73 -12.35
N GLY A 231 -12.05 -35.70 -12.93
CA GLY A 231 -12.67 -34.41 -13.20
C GLY A 231 -11.80 -33.27 -12.69
N ASP A 232 -12.41 -32.14 -12.38
CA ASP A 232 -11.72 -30.91 -11.99
C ASP A 232 -11.69 -30.76 -10.46
N ALA A 233 -10.55 -31.08 -9.85
CA ALA A 233 -10.38 -31.01 -8.41
C ALA A 233 -10.18 -29.58 -7.87
N LYS A 234 -10.20 -28.54 -8.72
CA LYS A 234 -10.27 -27.14 -8.27
C LYS A 234 -11.70 -26.71 -7.90
N ASN A 235 -12.70 -27.49 -8.32
CA ASN A 235 -14.11 -27.20 -8.10
C ASN A 235 -14.76 -28.18 -7.10
N ALA A 236 -15.63 -27.67 -6.22
CA ALA A 236 -16.25 -28.44 -5.13
C ALA A 236 -16.95 -29.73 -5.61
N ASP A 237 -17.65 -29.64 -6.74
CA ASP A 237 -18.40 -30.75 -7.35
C ASP A 237 -17.73 -31.27 -8.64
N GLY A 238 -16.46 -30.92 -8.87
CA GLY A 238 -15.76 -31.22 -10.11
C GLY A 238 -15.22 -32.66 -10.17
N CYS A 239 -15.00 -33.31 -9.04
CA CYS A 239 -14.57 -34.71 -8.97
C CYS A 239 -15.75 -35.69 -8.95
N ARG A 240 -15.76 -36.66 -9.88
CA ARG A 240 -16.80 -37.70 -9.97
C ARG A 240 -16.19 -39.09 -9.95
N PHE A 241 -16.88 -40.01 -9.30
CA PHE A 241 -16.44 -41.41 -9.24
C PHE A 241 -16.37 -42.00 -10.66
N VAL A 242 -15.22 -42.56 -10.99
CA VAL A 242 -15.03 -43.32 -12.22
C VAL A 242 -14.92 -44.79 -11.82
N ALA A 243 -15.94 -45.57 -12.19
CA ALA A 243 -15.86 -47.01 -12.07
C ALA A 243 -14.65 -47.48 -12.90
N LYS A 244 -13.64 -48.06 -12.23
CA LYS A 244 -12.65 -48.88 -12.95
C LYS A 244 -13.43 -49.89 -13.78
N GLU A 245 -13.11 -50.01 -15.07
CA GLU A 245 -13.70 -51.06 -15.89
C GLU A 245 -13.66 -52.38 -15.10
N PRO A 246 -14.80 -53.08 -14.97
CA PRO A 246 -14.81 -54.30 -14.21
C PRO A 246 -13.80 -55.24 -14.87
N LYS A 247 -12.81 -55.71 -14.09
CA LYS A 247 -11.86 -56.75 -14.50
C LYS A 247 -12.52 -58.09 -14.87
N PHE A 248 -13.85 -58.15 -14.84
CA PHE A 248 -14.64 -59.33 -15.11
C PHE A 248 -15.73 -58.98 -16.13
N PRO A 249 -15.95 -59.84 -17.15
CA PRO A 249 -17.01 -59.61 -18.11
C PRO A 249 -18.38 -59.57 -17.41
N ALA A 250 -19.19 -58.58 -17.75
CA ALA A 250 -20.56 -58.49 -17.24
C ALA A 250 -21.41 -59.61 -17.85
N LEU A 251 -22.03 -60.43 -17.00
CA LEU A 251 -22.98 -61.45 -17.42
C LEU A 251 -24.33 -60.78 -17.72
N ILE A 252 -24.64 -60.57 -19.00
CA ILE A 252 -25.94 -60.05 -19.43
C ILE A 252 -26.90 -61.25 -19.55
N LEU A 253 -27.82 -61.40 -18.58
CA LEU A 253 -28.87 -62.41 -18.62
C LEU A 253 -30.11 -61.83 -19.32
N ALA A 254 -30.39 -62.29 -20.54
CA ALA A 254 -31.65 -62.02 -21.22
C ALA A 254 -32.67 -63.11 -20.84
N LEU A 255 -33.74 -62.72 -20.13
CA LEU A 255 -34.85 -63.64 -19.83
C LEU A 255 -35.79 -63.71 -21.04
N GLY A 256 -35.67 -64.79 -21.82
CA GLY A 256 -36.62 -65.12 -22.87
C GLY A 256 -37.91 -65.69 -22.27
N ASN A 257 -39.05 -65.09 -22.59
CA ASN A 257 -40.35 -65.57 -22.13
C ASN A 257 -40.85 -66.66 -23.09
N SER A 258 -40.82 -67.93 -22.67
CA SER A 258 -41.44 -69.03 -23.41
C SER A 258 -42.28 -69.89 -22.47
N SER A 259 -43.57 -69.97 -22.81
CA SER A 259 -44.58 -70.74 -22.10
C SER A 259 -44.31 -72.24 -22.21
N ARG A 260 -43.88 -72.86 -21.11
CA ARG A 260 -44.32 -74.17 -20.54
C ARG A 260 -43.19 -74.81 -19.74
N THR A 261 -43.37 -74.76 -18.41
CA THR A 261 -42.89 -75.69 -17.35
C THR A 261 -41.41 -76.04 -17.17
N TYR A 262 -40.45 -75.59 -17.98
CA TYR A 262 -39.02 -75.56 -17.59
C TYR A 262 -38.31 -74.34 -18.20
N THR A 263 -37.73 -73.47 -17.37
CA THR A 263 -36.91 -72.34 -17.81
C THR A 263 -35.51 -72.86 -18.13
N HIS A 264 -35.15 -72.94 -19.42
CA HIS A 264 -33.75 -73.13 -19.82
C HIS A 264 -33.01 -71.79 -19.71
N ILE A 265 -31.88 -71.79 -19.00
CA ILE A 265 -30.95 -70.66 -18.95
C ILE A 265 -29.89 -70.93 -20.02
N ASP A 266 -29.96 -70.22 -21.15
CA ASP A 266 -28.89 -70.21 -22.14
C ASP A 266 -27.81 -69.20 -21.73
N ILE A 267 -26.63 -69.71 -21.37
CA ILE A 267 -25.46 -68.89 -21.03
C ILE A 267 -24.62 -68.74 -22.29
N HIS A 268 -24.66 -67.56 -22.92
CA HIS A 268 -23.72 -67.20 -23.98
C HIS A 268 -22.52 -66.47 -23.38
N ILE A 269 -21.37 -67.16 -23.32
CA ILE A 269 -20.08 -66.56 -23.00
C ILE A 269 -19.51 -66.00 -24.31
N ARG A 270 -19.45 -64.67 -24.45
CA ARG A 270 -18.53 -64.05 -25.42
C ARG A 270 -17.22 -63.77 -24.69
N ILE A 271 -16.15 -64.42 -25.15
CA ILE A 271 -14.77 -64.19 -24.72
C ILE A 271 -14.24 -62.95 -25.43
#